data_AF-A0A919NEV1-F1
#
_entry.id   AF-A0A919NEV1-F1
#
_cell.length_a   1.000
_cell.length_b   1.000
_cell.length_c   1.000
_cell.angle_alpha   90.00
_cell.angle_beta   90.00
_cell.angle_gamma   90.00
#
_symmetry.space_group_name_H-M   'P 1'
#
loop_
_entity.id
_entity.type
_entity.pdbx_description
1 polymer ?
#
loop_
_entity_poly.entity_id
_entity_poly.type
_entity_poly.pdbx_seq_one_letter_code
_entity_poly.pdbx_strand_id
1 'polypeptide(L)'
;MVRCAALCLTLTNASWANPIVAKFGPLRTFTMANSNHPNHTVLARRLQTYLRWRNANARHPDVLAAQRRERARVRSERQQRWGRPRPKAA
;
A
#
# COMPACT_ATOMS: atom_id res chain seq x y z
N MET A 1 13.95 -10.29 -21.97
CA MET A 1 13.41 -11.24 -20.97
C MET A 1 11.89 -11.29 -21.12
N VAL A 2 11.40 -12.13 -22.03
CA VAL A 2 9.96 -12.33 -22.24
C VAL A 2 9.48 -13.21 -21.09
N ARG A 3 8.61 -12.68 -20.21
CA ARG A 3 7.99 -13.49 -19.17
C ARG A 3 6.89 -14.33 -19.81
N CYS A 4 7.03 -15.65 -19.80
CA CYS A 4 5.89 -16.54 -20.00
C CYS A 4 4.83 -16.21 -18.95
N ALA A 5 3.62 -15.88 -19.40
CA ALA A 5 2.50 -15.61 -18.51
C ALA A 5 1.88 -16.95 -18.09
N ALA A 6 2.16 -17.39 -16.86
CA ALA A 6 1.47 -18.50 -16.22
C ALA A 6 0.31 -17.96 -15.36
N LEU A 7 -0.84 -18.64 -15.39
CA LEU A 7 -1.94 -18.34 -14.48
C LEU A 7 -1.60 -18.86 -13.09
N CYS A 8 -1.68 -18.01 -12.06
CA CYS A 8 -1.59 -18.42 -10.67
C CYS A 8 -2.99 -18.61 -10.10
N LEU A 9 -3.29 -19.81 -9.59
CA LEU A 9 -4.54 -20.09 -8.90
C LEU A 9 -4.52 -19.44 -7.52
N THR A 10 -5.51 -18.58 -7.25
CA THR A 10 -5.76 -18.03 -5.91
C THR A 10 -6.99 -18.72 -5.33
N LEU A 11 -6.93 -19.10 -4.06
CA LEU A 11 -8.08 -19.66 -3.33
C LEU A 11 -9.28 -18.70 -3.34
N THR A 12 -10.49 -19.25 -3.22
CA THR A 12 -11.72 -18.46 -3.06
C THR A 12 -11.58 -17.51 -1.86
N ASN A 13 -11.97 -16.25 -2.03
CA ASN A 13 -11.85 -15.18 -1.02
C ASN A 13 -10.39 -14.85 -0.59
N ALA A 14 -9.36 -15.29 -1.32
CA ALA A 14 -7.97 -14.94 -1.04
C ALA A 14 -7.49 -13.68 -1.76
N SER A 15 -8.32 -12.63 -1.80
CA SER A 15 -7.95 -11.36 -2.45
C SER A 15 -6.70 -10.73 -1.82
N TRP A 16 -6.47 -10.96 -0.53
CA TRP A 16 -5.28 -10.52 0.20
C TRP A 16 -3.96 -11.09 -0.37
N ALA A 17 -4.01 -12.23 -1.06
CA ALA A 17 -2.85 -12.83 -1.72
C ALA A 17 -2.55 -12.19 -3.09
N ASN A 18 -3.46 -11.37 -3.63
CA ASN A 18 -3.23 -10.66 -4.89
C ASN A 18 -2.43 -9.37 -4.64
N PRO A 19 -1.22 -9.22 -5.22
CA PRO A 19 -0.35 -8.06 -4.98
C PRO A 19 -0.95 -6.73 -5.45
N ILE A 20 -1.99 -6.72 -6.30
CA ILE A 20 -2.67 -5.48 -6.68
C ILE A 20 -3.48 -4.86 -5.54
N VAL A 21 -3.97 -5.68 -4.59
CA VAL A 21 -4.92 -5.23 -3.56
C VAL A 21 -4.31 -4.19 -2.63
N ALA A 22 -3.02 -4.35 -2.28
CA ALA A 22 -2.29 -3.39 -1.46
C ALA A 22 -2.22 -1.97 -2.07
N LYS A 23 -2.40 -1.84 -3.40
CA LYS A 23 -2.35 -0.54 -4.09
C LYS A 23 -3.65 0.25 -3.96
N PHE A 24 -4.78 -0.41 -3.70
CA PHE A 24 -6.08 0.24 -3.68
C PHE A 24 -6.32 1.08 -2.42
N GLY A 25 -5.71 0.73 -1.28
CA GLY A 25 -5.83 1.50 -0.04
C GLY A 25 -5.39 2.97 -0.22
N PRO A 26 -4.11 3.22 -0.56
CA PRO A 26 -3.62 4.58 -0.80
C PRO A 26 -4.39 5.30 -1.92
N LEU A 27 -4.73 4.59 -3.00
CA LEU A 27 -5.53 5.16 -4.09
C LEU A 27 -6.87 5.69 -3.59
N ARG A 28 -7.61 4.92 -2.78
CA ARG A 28 -8.88 5.37 -2.17
C ARG A 28 -8.64 6.57 -1.25
N THR A 29 -7.62 6.53 -0.40
CA THR A 29 -7.31 7.64 0.52
C THR A 29 -7.03 8.94 -0.22
N PHE A 30 -6.22 8.93 -1.28
CA PHE A 30 -5.82 10.17 -1.95
C PHE A 30 -6.83 10.69 -2.98
N THR A 31 -7.72 9.84 -3.49
CA THR A 31 -8.58 10.21 -4.63
C THR A 31 -10.07 10.16 -4.32
N MET A 32 -10.48 9.44 -3.28
CA MET A 32 -11.89 9.20 -2.94
C MET A 32 -12.25 9.61 -1.50
N ALA A 33 -11.30 9.54 -0.57
CA ALA A 33 -11.60 9.86 0.83
C ALA A 33 -11.93 11.35 0.97
N ASN A 34 -13.11 11.62 1.52
CA ASN A 34 -13.65 12.96 1.77
C ASN A 34 -13.69 13.87 0.52
N SER A 35 -13.77 13.30 -0.68
CA SER A 35 -13.86 14.05 -1.93
C SER A 35 -15.24 13.89 -2.57
N ASN A 36 -15.86 14.99 -2.95
CA ASN A 36 -17.10 14.98 -3.75
C ASN A 36 -16.76 15.31 -5.21
N HIS A 37 -16.78 14.29 -6.08
CA HIS A 37 -16.54 14.48 -7.52
C HIS A 37 -17.87 14.68 -8.23
N PRO A 38 -18.02 15.73 -9.05
CA PRO A 38 -19.31 16.03 -9.69
C PRO A 38 -19.72 14.97 -10.73
N ASN A 39 -18.77 14.19 -11.26
CA ASN A 39 -19.04 13.06 -12.15
C ASN A 39 -17.87 12.06 -12.19
N HIS A 40 -18.10 10.90 -12.81
CA HIS A 40 -17.11 9.83 -12.94
C HIS A 40 -15.88 10.22 -13.79
N THR A 41 -16.02 11.13 -14.76
CA THR A 41 -14.87 11.55 -15.59
C THR A 41 -13.85 12.35 -14.78
N VAL A 42 -14.32 13.17 -13.82
CA VAL A 42 -13.45 13.92 -12.91
C VAL A 42 -12.72 12.97 -11.98
N LEU A 43 -13.42 11.99 -11.40
CA LEU A 43 -12.81 10.94 -10.59
C LEU A 43 -11.73 10.17 -11.38
N ALA A 44 -12.03 9.76 -12.62
CA ALA A 44 -11.07 9.06 -13.48
C ALA A 44 -9.80 9.89 -13.72
N ARG A 45 -9.93 11.20 -13.98
CA ARG A 45 -8.78 12.11 -14.15
C ARG A 45 -7.98 12.25 -12.86
N ARG A 46 -8.63 12.29 -11.69
CA ARG A 46 -7.96 12.33 -10.38
C ARG A 46 -7.19 11.05 -10.10
N LEU A 47 -7.78 9.89 -10.40
CA LEU A 47 -7.11 8.59 -10.34
C LEU A 47 -5.86 8.54 -11.21
N GLN A 48 -5.96 8.96 -12.48
CA GLN A 48 -4.81 9.00 -13.39
C GLN A 48 -3.72 9.96 -12.93
N THR A 49 -4.11 11.11 -12.39
CA THR A 49 -3.16 12.10 -11.85
C THR A 49 -2.41 11.54 -10.65
N TYR A 50 -3.11 10.88 -9.73
CA TYR A 50 -2.47 10.18 -8.61
C TYR A 50 -1.52 9.08 -9.08
N LEU A 51 -1.93 8.26 -10.06
CA LEU A 51 -1.07 7.20 -10.58
C LEU A 51 0.20 7.76 -11.25
N ARG A 52 0.07 8.84 -12.04
CA ARG A 52 1.22 9.55 -12.63
C ARG A 52 2.16 10.07 -11.55
N TRP A 53 1.63 10.76 -10.54
CA TRP A 53 2.42 11.27 -9.42
C TRP A 53 3.13 10.14 -8.66
N ARG A 54 2.41 9.06 -8.30
CA ARG A 54 2.96 7.91 -7.57
C ARG A 54 4.10 7.25 -8.34
N ASN A 55 3.94 7.10 -9.66
CA ASN A 55 4.95 6.47 -10.51
C ASN A 55 6.18 7.38 -10.67
N ALA A 56 5.99 8.69 -10.85
CA ALA A 56 7.09 9.66 -10.90
C ALA A 56 7.86 9.73 -9.58
N ASN A 57 7.17 9.58 -8.45
CA ASN A 57 7.75 9.65 -7.10
C ASN A 57 8.09 8.27 -6.51
N ALA A 58 8.15 7.21 -7.31
CA ALA A 58 8.35 5.84 -6.83
C ALA A 58 9.68 5.65 -6.07
N ARG A 59 10.67 6.52 -6.30
CA ARG A 59 11.99 6.50 -5.65
C ARG A 59 12.28 7.76 -4.82
N HIS A 60 11.25 8.53 -4.47
CA HIS A 60 11.44 9.75 -3.69
C HIS A 60 12.11 9.41 -2.34
N PRO A 61 13.24 10.05 -1.97
CA PRO A 61 14.05 9.65 -0.82
C PRO A 61 13.26 9.69 0.49
N ASP A 62 12.43 10.71 0.69
CA ASP A 62 11.63 10.87 1.92
C ASP A 62 10.54 9.81 2.05
N VAL A 63 9.92 9.42 0.92
CA VAL A 63 8.90 8.36 0.89
C VAL A 63 9.55 7.03 1.24
N LEU A 64 10.74 6.74 0.69
CA LEU A 64 11.50 5.54 1.02
C LEU A 64 11.98 5.54 2.48
N ALA A 65 12.39 6.69 3.01
CA ALA A 65 12.76 6.83 4.41
C ALA A 65 11.56 6.58 5.34
N ALA A 66 10.40 7.16 5.03
CA ALA A 66 9.15 6.93 5.76
C ALA A 66 8.71 5.45 5.72
N GLN A 67 8.75 4.81 4.55
CA GLN A 67 8.45 3.39 4.40
C GLN A 67 9.41 2.51 5.22
N ARG A 68 10.70 2.84 5.26
CA ARG A 68 11.69 2.12 6.08
C ARG A 68 11.40 2.26 7.57
N ARG A 69 11.05 3.46 8.04
CA ARG A 69 10.63 3.72 9.41
C ARG A 69 9.39 2.90 9.78
N GLU A 70 8.36 2.90 8.93
CA GLU A 70 7.13 2.14 9.19
C GLU A 70 7.38 0.62 9.23
N ARG A 71 8.21 0.09 8.31
CA ARG A 71 8.59 -1.33 8.36
C ARG A 71 9.38 -1.68 9.62
N ALA A 72 10.20 -0.76 10.13
CA ALA A 72 10.90 -0.95 11.40
C ALA A 72 9.92 -0.96 12.58
N ARG A 73 8.94 -0.05 12.59
CA ARG A 73 7.84 0.00 13.57
C ARG A 73 7.05 -1.32 13.60
N VAL A 74 6.53 -1.77 12.46
CA VAL A 74 5.78 -3.04 12.36
C VAL A 74 6.63 -4.24 12.78
N ARG A 75 7.93 -4.26 12.45
CA ARG A 75 8.84 -5.32 12.92
C ARG A 75 9.00 -5.29 14.43
N SER A 76 9.15 -4.11 15.04
CA SER A 76 9.26 -3.99 16.50
C SER A 76 7.98 -4.42 17.22
N GLU A 77 6.80 -4.18 16.63
CA GLU A 77 5.52 -4.67 17.15
C GLU A 77 5.42 -6.20 17.07
N ARG A 78 5.81 -6.80 15.94
CA ARG A 78 5.80 -8.27 15.76
C ARG A 78 6.80 -9.01 16.65
N GLN A 79 7.84 -8.34 17.13
CA GLN A 79 8.77 -8.90 18.12
C GLN A 79 8.18 -8.94 19.54
N GLN A 80 6.98 -8.39 19.77
CA GLN A 80 6.19 -8.78 20.94
C GLN A 80 5.71 -10.22 20.75
N ARG A 81 6.56 -11.14 21.20
CA ARG A 81 6.23 -12.57 21.29
C ARG A 81 5.00 -12.69 22.19
N TRP A 82 3.93 -13.34 21.71
CA TRP A 82 2.76 -13.65 22.54
C TRP A 82 3.23 -14.20 23.90
N GLY A 83 2.89 -13.48 24.99
CA GLY A 83 3.26 -13.86 26.37
C GLY A 83 4.59 -13.31 26.92
N ARG A 84 5.39 -12.51 26.20
CA ARG A 84 6.57 -11.84 26.78
C ARG A 84 6.23 -10.41 27.28
N PRO A 85 6.47 -10.08 28.56
CA PRO A 85 6.30 -8.72 29.07
C PRO A 85 7.21 -7.74 28.33
N ARG A 86 6.72 -6.52 28.07
CA ARG A 86 7.58 -5.43 27.56
C ARG A 86 8.70 -5.15 28.58
N PRO A 87 9.96 -5.02 28.15
CA PRO A 87 11.02 -4.57 29.04
C PRO A 87 10.66 -3.16 29.56
N LYS A 88 10.78 -2.96 30.88
CA LYS A 88 10.60 -1.65 31.52
C LYS A 88 11.71 -0.73 31.00
N ALA A 89 11.32 0.49 30.61
CA ALA A 89 12.29 1.54 30.34
C ALA A 89 13.04 1.87 31.65
N ALA A 90 14.36 2.06 31.54
CA ALA A 90 15.22 2.48 32.63
C ALA A 90 14.94 3.94 33.04
#